data_AF-A1ZUK0-F1
#
_entry.id   AF-A1ZUK0-F1
#
_cell.length_a   1.000
_cell.length_b   1.000
_cell.length_c   1.000
_cell.angle_alpha   90.00
_cell.angle_beta   90.00
_cell.angle_gamma   90.00
#
_symmetry.space_group_name_H-M   'P 1'
#
loop_
_entity.id
_entity.type
_entity.pdbx_description
1 polymer ?
#
loop_
_entity_poly.entity_id
_entity_poly.type
_entity_poly.pdbx_seq_one_letter_code
_entity_poly.pdbx_strand_id
1 'polypeptide(L)'
;MQIMKKQCWLFTLLLLLVTFAYFYQEAFIRPAILSSAKANIFAGEAISTLCLSSFTLLFGMLFFSNQSSPNPQTLAHPQNKKGMVGNLKKMNMEKHLAHKSQEVAWFEEQIAQQDKALQEVKELVGKTNRWQNLAQMQNICSMIEESVNNEFDIEEDWLRFRIIFEQLYPNFFPGLKKEFKALTNSDLCICALLKLNLNTKDMADLLGITVDSVKKRRYRLRQKLSLQRETNLVEYIINFV
;
A
#
# COMPACT_ATOMS: atom_id res chain seq x y z
N MET A 1 47.26 -33.15 27.99
CA MET A 1 46.88 -31.73 28.24
C MET A 1 47.91 -30.93 29.06
N GLN A 2 48.68 -31.53 29.98
CA GLN A 2 49.71 -30.82 30.75
C GLN A 2 51.00 -30.48 29.95
N ILE A 3 51.34 -31.27 28.93
CA ILE A 3 52.55 -31.07 28.10
C ILE A 3 52.42 -29.80 27.23
N MET A 4 51.22 -29.54 26.67
CA MET A 4 50.93 -28.34 25.88
C MET A 4 51.03 -27.05 26.71
N LYS A 5 50.67 -27.11 28.01
CA LYS A 5 50.76 -25.94 28.92
C LYS A 5 52.21 -25.60 29.29
N LYS A 6 53.07 -26.61 29.49
CA LYS A 6 54.50 -26.39 29.76
C LYS A 6 55.24 -25.82 28.55
N GLN A 7 54.91 -26.28 27.33
CA GLN A 7 55.53 -25.72 26.12
C GLN A 7 55.11 -24.28 25.84
N CYS A 8 53.88 -23.89 26.20
CA CYS A 8 53.42 -22.51 26.06
C CYS A 8 54.17 -21.55 27.01
N TRP A 9 54.39 -21.96 28.26
CA TRP A 9 55.18 -21.17 29.24
C TRP A 9 56.66 -21.04 28.86
N LEU A 10 57.26 -22.09 28.30
CA LEU A 10 58.63 -22.04 27.79
C LEU A 10 58.76 -21.10 26.59
N PHE A 11 57.75 -21.05 25.71
CA PHE A 11 57.76 -20.16 24.55
C PHE A 11 57.61 -18.69 24.94
N THR A 12 56.74 -18.38 25.91
CA THR A 12 56.62 -17.01 26.46
C THR A 12 57.87 -16.57 27.22
N LEU A 13 58.52 -17.48 27.96
CA LEU A 13 59.76 -17.18 28.66
C LEU A 13 60.91 -16.93 27.66
N LEU A 14 61.00 -17.72 26.59
CA LEU A 14 62.01 -17.54 25.53
C LEU A 14 61.83 -16.19 24.81
N LEU A 15 60.58 -15.81 24.49
CA LEU A 15 60.27 -14.53 23.86
C LEU A 15 60.63 -13.34 24.77
N LEU A 16 60.29 -13.42 26.06
CA LEU A 16 60.67 -12.40 27.05
C LEU A 16 62.19 -12.27 27.16
N LEU A 17 62.93 -13.38 27.22
CA LEU A 17 64.39 -13.36 27.27
C LEU A 17 65.01 -12.78 26.00
N VAL A 18 64.46 -13.06 24.81
CA VAL A 18 64.93 -12.46 23.55
C VAL A 18 64.65 -10.96 23.51
N THR A 19 63.47 -10.52 23.94
CA THR A 19 63.15 -9.08 24.02
C THR A 19 64.00 -8.34 25.06
N PHE A 20 64.27 -8.98 26.20
CA PHE A 20 65.13 -8.43 27.24
C PHE A 20 66.59 -8.36 26.79
N ALA A 21 67.10 -9.38 26.10
CA ALA A 21 68.45 -9.39 25.54
C ALA A 21 68.61 -8.32 24.44
N TYR A 22 67.62 -8.17 23.55
CA TYR A 22 67.63 -7.12 22.52
C TYR A 22 67.63 -5.72 23.15
N PHE A 23 66.79 -5.51 24.17
CA PHE A 23 66.73 -4.24 24.90
C PHE A 23 68.01 -3.96 25.70
N TYR A 24 68.60 -4.97 26.35
CA TYR A 24 69.87 -4.83 27.06
C TYR A 24 71.03 -4.50 26.11
N GLN A 25 71.02 -5.09 24.91
CA GLN A 25 72.04 -4.84 23.89
C GLN A 25 71.94 -3.42 23.31
N GLU A 26 70.75 -2.88 23.11
CA GLU A 26 70.53 -1.48 22.70
C GLU A 26 70.83 -0.48 23.83
N ALA A 27 70.36 -0.76 25.05
CA ALA A 27 70.47 0.18 26.19
C ALA A 27 71.88 0.24 26.81
N PHE A 28 72.66 -0.85 26.78
CA PHE A 28 73.95 -0.93 27.47
C PHE A 28 75.17 -0.80 26.54
N ILE A 29 75.07 -1.18 25.25
CA ILE A 29 76.23 -1.18 24.33
C ILE A 29 76.39 0.14 23.55
N ARG A 30 75.35 0.99 23.45
CA ARG A 30 75.42 2.28 22.73
C ARG A 30 75.37 3.57 23.59
N PRO A 31 76.18 3.79 24.64
CA PRO A 31 76.24 5.11 25.27
C PRO A 31 77.53 5.88 24.91
N ALA A 32 77.93 5.93 23.62
CA ALA A 32 79.18 6.61 23.26
C ALA A 32 79.14 7.61 22.08
N ILE A 33 78.16 7.64 21.17
CA ILE A 33 78.19 8.61 20.05
C ILE A 33 76.79 8.97 19.54
N LEU A 34 76.05 9.83 20.24
CA LEU A 34 74.81 10.40 19.68
C LEU A 34 74.73 11.91 19.93
N SER A 35 74.77 12.68 18.82
CA SER A 35 74.43 14.11 18.80
C SER A 35 72.93 14.32 19.02
N SER A 36 72.54 15.55 19.39
CA SER A 36 71.18 15.95 19.75
C SER A 36 70.07 15.52 18.77
N ALA A 37 70.39 15.31 17.50
CA ALA A 37 69.43 14.86 16.48
C ALA A 37 68.97 13.39 16.64
N LYS A 38 69.78 12.53 17.28
CA LYS A 38 69.43 11.11 17.43
C LYS A 38 68.74 10.78 18.78
N ALA A 39 68.66 11.74 19.71
CA ALA A 39 67.92 11.59 20.97
C ALA A 39 66.40 11.47 20.75
N ASN A 40 65.86 12.18 19.76
CA ASN A 40 64.44 12.10 19.41
C ASN A 40 64.05 10.79 18.72
N ILE A 41 64.99 10.16 17.99
CA ILE A 41 64.77 8.84 17.37
C ILE A 41 64.73 7.76 18.46
N PHE A 42 65.61 7.86 19.46
CA PHE A 42 65.62 6.95 20.62
C PHE A 42 64.36 7.09 21.49
N ALA A 43 63.86 8.32 21.68
CA ALA A 43 62.59 8.54 22.38
C ALA A 43 61.40 7.89 21.66
N GLY A 44 61.39 7.88 20.32
CA GLY A 44 60.36 7.22 19.52
C GLY A 44 60.37 5.69 19.65
N GLU A 45 61.56 5.07 19.68
CA GLU A 45 61.71 3.62 19.86
C GLU A 45 61.41 3.16 21.30
N ALA A 46 61.67 4.00 22.30
CA ALA A 46 61.26 3.74 23.68
C ALA A 46 59.73 3.74 23.84
N ILE A 47 59.02 4.63 23.15
CA ILE A 47 57.55 4.69 23.21
C ILE A 47 56.93 3.50 22.48
N SER A 48 57.47 3.09 21.33
CA SER A 48 56.94 1.92 20.60
C SER A 48 57.14 0.62 21.38
N THR A 49 58.27 0.45 22.07
CA THR A 49 58.54 -0.71 22.93
C THR A 49 57.69 -0.72 24.21
N LEU A 50 57.42 0.44 24.81
CA LEU A 50 56.46 0.58 25.93
C LEU A 50 55.02 0.24 25.51
N CYS A 51 54.60 0.65 24.30
CA CYS A 51 53.29 0.31 23.76
C CYS A 51 53.15 -1.19 23.48
N LEU A 52 54.18 -1.82 22.90
CA LEU A 52 54.16 -3.27 22.60
C LEU A 52 54.19 -4.12 23.89
N SER A 53 54.94 -3.72 24.92
CA SER A 53 54.92 -4.39 26.22
C SER A 53 53.59 -4.24 26.96
N SER A 54 52.96 -3.07 26.90
CA SER A 54 51.60 -2.85 27.42
C SER A 54 50.57 -3.72 26.70
N PHE A 55 50.67 -3.81 25.36
CA PHE A 55 49.75 -4.62 24.56
C PHE A 55 49.90 -6.12 24.84
N THR A 56 51.13 -6.62 24.98
CA THR A 56 51.38 -8.03 25.32
C THR A 56 50.93 -8.39 26.73
N LEU A 57 51.05 -7.49 27.70
CA LEU A 57 50.51 -7.67 29.05
C LEU A 57 48.97 -7.67 29.06
N LEU A 58 48.33 -6.77 28.32
CA LEU A 58 46.87 -6.75 28.18
C LEU A 58 46.35 -8.00 27.47
N PHE A 59 47.03 -8.43 26.41
CA PHE A 59 46.68 -9.66 25.71
C PHE A 59 46.88 -10.90 26.59
N GLY A 60 47.97 -10.94 27.35
CA GLY A 60 48.23 -11.98 28.36
C GLY A 60 47.15 -12.01 29.45
N MET A 61 46.74 -10.86 29.99
CA MET A 61 45.67 -10.78 30.99
C MET A 61 44.30 -11.18 30.44
N LEU A 62 43.96 -10.81 29.21
CA LEU A 62 42.72 -11.25 28.56
C LEU A 62 42.75 -12.76 28.27
N PHE A 63 43.89 -13.30 27.82
CA PHE A 63 44.05 -14.72 27.58
C PHE A 63 43.99 -15.54 28.87
N PHE A 64 44.62 -15.07 29.97
CA PHE A 64 44.57 -15.72 31.28
C PHE A 64 43.18 -15.62 31.94
N SER A 65 42.50 -14.49 31.75
CA SER A 65 41.10 -14.31 32.16
C SER A 65 40.17 -15.25 31.39
N ASN A 66 40.50 -15.55 30.13
CA ASN A 66 39.76 -16.50 29.29
C ASN A 66 40.19 -17.98 29.53
N GLN A 67 41.26 -18.22 30.29
CA GLN A 67 41.77 -19.56 30.62
C GLN A 67 41.46 -19.99 32.08
N SER A 68 40.88 -19.10 32.90
CA SER A 68 40.41 -19.39 34.27
C SER A 68 39.05 -20.10 34.36
N SER A 69 38.65 -20.82 33.32
CA SER A 69 37.64 -21.87 33.42
C SER A 69 38.03 -22.96 32.44
N PRO A 70 37.97 -24.28 32.74
CA PRO A 70 36.86 -24.93 33.49
C PRO A 70 37.22 -26.21 34.31
N ASN A 71 36.36 -26.65 35.25
CA ASN A 71 35.90 -28.07 35.37
C ASN A 71 34.75 -28.25 36.39
N PRO A 72 33.98 -29.37 36.38
CA PRO A 72 32.52 -29.35 36.53
C PRO A 72 32.02 -30.19 37.74
N GLN A 73 30.75 -30.00 38.08
CA GLN A 73 29.87 -30.85 38.91
C GLN A 73 30.28 -30.97 40.40
N THR A 74 29.57 -30.36 41.35
CA THR A 74 28.15 -30.62 41.68
C THR A 74 27.67 -29.53 42.62
N LEU A 75 26.54 -28.89 42.29
CA LEU A 75 25.49 -28.36 43.18
C LEU A 75 24.44 -27.75 42.24
N ALA A 76 23.19 -28.16 42.42
CA ALA A 76 22.07 -27.68 41.62
C ALA A 76 21.96 -26.13 41.70
N HIS A 77 21.85 -25.47 40.53
CA HIS A 77 21.65 -24.02 40.28
C HIS A 77 22.80 -23.04 40.64
N PRO A 78 23.13 -21.96 39.86
CA PRO A 78 22.39 -21.27 38.79
C PRO A 78 23.21 -20.97 37.49
N GLN A 79 24.19 -21.80 37.09
CA GLN A 79 24.94 -21.60 35.82
C GLN A 79 24.14 -22.02 34.57
N ASN A 80 23.34 -23.08 34.67
CA ASN A 80 22.39 -23.46 33.61
C ASN A 80 21.32 -22.36 33.40
N LYS A 81 21.04 -21.54 34.42
CA LYS A 81 20.14 -20.39 34.27
C LYS A 81 20.70 -19.35 33.30
N LYS A 82 22.01 -19.05 33.28
CA LYS A 82 22.54 -17.99 32.40
C LYS A 82 22.56 -18.37 30.92
N GLY A 83 22.98 -19.59 30.58
CA GLY A 83 22.93 -20.13 29.21
C GLY A 83 21.49 -20.40 28.75
N MET A 84 20.65 -20.96 29.62
CA MET A 84 19.23 -21.18 29.34
C MET A 84 18.46 -19.86 29.21
N VAL A 85 18.80 -18.82 29.99
CA VAL A 85 18.23 -17.45 29.83
C VAL A 85 18.73 -16.79 28.54
N GLY A 86 19.98 -17.00 28.15
CA GLY A 86 20.51 -16.53 26.86
C GLY A 86 19.82 -17.19 25.66
N ASN A 87 19.67 -18.52 25.68
CA ASN A 87 18.96 -19.28 24.66
C ASN A 87 17.45 -18.99 24.68
N LEU A 88 16.84 -18.84 25.86
CA LEU A 88 15.43 -18.47 26.00
C LEU A 88 15.19 -17.06 25.46
N LYS A 89 16.09 -16.10 25.73
CA LYS A 89 16.02 -14.76 25.11
C LYS A 89 16.15 -14.85 23.59
N LYS A 90 17.09 -15.66 23.07
CA LYS A 90 17.23 -15.88 21.61
C LYS A 90 15.98 -16.51 21.00
N MET A 91 15.47 -17.61 21.57
CA MET A 91 14.23 -18.26 21.10
C MET A 91 13.02 -17.33 21.21
N ASN A 92 12.93 -16.50 22.26
CA ASN A 92 11.83 -15.55 22.40
C ASN A 92 11.95 -14.40 21.39
N MET A 93 13.19 -13.98 21.08
CA MET A 93 13.48 -13.03 20.01
C MET A 93 13.12 -13.60 18.63
N GLU A 94 13.50 -14.85 18.35
CA GLU A 94 13.17 -15.56 17.11
C GLU A 94 11.66 -15.78 16.96
N LYS A 95 10.96 -16.16 18.04
CA LYS A 95 9.49 -16.22 18.06
C LYS A 95 8.85 -14.87 17.82
N HIS A 96 9.37 -13.79 18.40
CA HIS A 96 8.90 -12.44 18.12
C HIS A 96 9.14 -12.03 16.67
N LEU A 97 10.29 -12.38 16.10
CA LEU A 97 10.58 -12.14 14.69
C LEU A 97 9.63 -12.91 13.77
N ALA A 98 9.39 -14.19 14.05
CA ALA A 98 8.46 -15.03 13.29
C ALA A 98 7.02 -14.52 13.39
N HIS A 99 6.58 -14.11 14.58
CA HIS A 99 5.27 -13.49 14.77
C HIS A 99 5.15 -12.18 14.00
N LYS A 100 6.18 -11.33 14.06
CA LYS A 100 6.20 -10.06 13.35
C LYS A 100 6.23 -10.25 11.83
N SER A 101 6.95 -11.25 11.32
CA SER A 101 6.92 -11.58 9.89
C SER A 101 5.56 -12.10 9.43
N GLN A 102 4.85 -12.86 10.28
CA GLN A 102 3.50 -13.33 9.99
C GLN A 102 2.48 -12.18 10.01
N GLU A 103 2.61 -11.24 10.95
CA GLU A 103 1.82 -10.00 10.95
C GLU A 103 2.04 -9.19 9.68
N VAL A 104 3.31 -9.03 9.24
CA VAL A 104 3.62 -8.31 8.00
C VAL A 104 2.99 -9.00 6.79
N ALA A 105 3.09 -10.32 6.68
CA ALA A 105 2.45 -11.08 5.61
C ALA A 105 0.91 -10.92 5.61
N TRP A 106 0.30 -10.91 6.80
CA TRP A 106 -1.13 -10.64 6.94
C TRP A 106 -1.51 -9.21 6.51
N PHE A 107 -0.71 -8.20 6.88
CA PHE A 107 -0.89 -6.83 6.43
C PHE A 107 -0.71 -6.68 4.91
N GLU A 108 0.27 -7.36 4.31
CA GLU A 108 0.48 -7.40 2.86
C GLU A 108 -0.74 -7.99 2.14
N GLU A 109 -1.30 -9.08 2.65
CA GLU A 109 -2.52 -9.68 2.10
C GLU A 109 -3.73 -8.73 2.22
N GLN A 110 -3.88 -8.04 3.36
CA GLN A 110 -4.94 -7.05 3.55
C GLN A 110 -4.80 -5.86 2.59
N ILE A 111 -3.58 -5.37 2.37
CA ILE A 111 -3.31 -4.29 1.41
C ILE A 111 -3.67 -4.75 -0.01
N ALA A 112 -3.29 -5.96 -0.41
CA ALA A 112 -3.64 -6.51 -1.72
C ALA A 112 -5.16 -6.67 -1.91
N GLN A 113 -5.90 -7.07 -0.87
CA GLN A 113 -7.35 -7.12 -0.89
C GLN A 113 -7.98 -5.72 -1.03
N GLN A 114 -7.45 -4.72 -0.31
CA GLN A 114 -7.90 -3.32 -0.42
C GLN A 114 -7.62 -2.74 -1.82
N ASP A 115 -6.46 -3.02 -2.40
CA ASP A 115 -6.12 -2.58 -3.76
C ASP A 115 -7.08 -3.16 -4.81
N LYS A 116 -7.46 -4.43 -4.64
CA LYS A 116 -8.45 -5.09 -5.52
C LYS A 116 -9.84 -4.46 -5.39
N ALA A 117 -10.30 -4.22 -4.16
CA ALA A 117 -11.57 -3.53 -3.92
C ALA A 117 -11.55 -2.09 -4.48
N LEU A 118 -10.41 -1.39 -4.36
CA LEU A 118 -10.22 -0.06 -4.92
C LEU A 118 -10.25 -0.08 -6.46
N GLN A 119 -9.69 -1.11 -7.11
CA GLN A 119 -9.80 -1.29 -8.56
C GLN A 119 -11.23 -1.56 -8.99
N GLU A 120 -11.97 -2.40 -8.28
CA GLU A 120 -13.38 -2.69 -8.56
C GLU A 120 -14.25 -1.43 -8.42
N VAL A 121 -14.04 -0.65 -7.36
CA VAL A 121 -14.70 0.66 -7.18
C VAL A 121 -14.30 1.62 -8.30
N LYS A 122 -13.01 1.70 -8.69
CA LYS A 122 -12.56 2.54 -9.81
C LYS A 122 -13.20 2.12 -11.14
N GLU A 123 -13.40 0.83 -11.37
CA GLU A 123 -14.06 0.33 -12.58
C GLU A 123 -15.56 0.64 -12.57
N LEU A 124 -16.24 0.48 -11.43
CA LEU A 124 -17.64 0.85 -11.25
C LEU A 124 -17.83 2.37 -11.41
N VAL A 125 -16.94 3.17 -10.84
CA VAL A 125 -16.90 4.63 -11.05
C VAL A 125 -16.58 4.96 -12.49
N GLY A 126 -15.69 4.24 -13.16
CA GLY A 126 -15.41 4.39 -14.60
C GLY A 126 -16.61 4.10 -15.48
N LYS A 127 -17.38 3.04 -15.18
CA LYS A 127 -18.65 2.69 -15.84
C LYS A 127 -19.76 3.72 -15.52
N THR A 128 -19.68 4.34 -14.35
CA THR A 128 -20.52 5.46 -13.87
C THR A 128 -19.96 6.82 -14.28
N ASN A 129 -18.81 6.90 -14.95
CA ASN A 129 -18.24 8.13 -15.52
C ASN A 129 -18.68 8.35 -16.98
N ARG A 130 -19.69 7.60 -17.47
CA ARG A 130 -20.50 8.00 -18.63
C ARG A 130 -21.23 9.35 -18.43
N TRP A 131 -21.13 9.93 -17.23
CA TRP A 131 -21.60 11.26 -16.86
C TRP A 131 -20.50 12.34 -16.96
N GLN A 132 -19.30 12.02 -17.48
CA GLN A 132 -18.27 13.01 -17.82
C GLN A 132 -18.52 13.63 -19.19
N ASN A 133 -19.45 14.55 -19.25
CA ASN A 133 -19.24 15.74 -20.06
C ASN A 133 -19.60 16.93 -19.17
N LEU A 134 -18.65 17.39 -18.35
CA LEU A 134 -18.80 18.65 -17.61
C LEU A 134 -19.08 19.82 -18.59
N ALA A 135 -18.55 19.74 -19.81
CA ALA A 135 -18.85 20.67 -20.90
C ALA A 135 -20.28 20.52 -21.47
N GLN A 136 -20.86 19.31 -21.48
CA GLN A 136 -22.29 19.14 -21.80
C GLN A 136 -23.17 19.54 -20.63
N MET A 137 -22.78 19.27 -19.38
CA MET A 137 -23.50 19.72 -18.19
C MET A 137 -23.49 21.24 -18.09
N GLN A 138 -22.37 21.91 -18.39
CA GLN A 138 -22.31 23.37 -18.49
C GLN A 138 -23.17 23.90 -19.64
N ASN A 139 -23.18 23.24 -20.80
CA ASN A 139 -24.10 23.59 -21.90
C ASN A 139 -25.57 23.40 -21.49
N ILE A 140 -25.89 22.29 -20.81
CA ILE A 140 -27.24 22.01 -20.33
C ILE A 140 -27.66 23.04 -19.28
N CYS A 141 -26.77 23.38 -18.33
CA CYS A 141 -27.03 24.42 -17.34
C CYS A 141 -27.20 25.80 -17.97
N SER A 142 -26.37 26.18 -18.96
CA SER A 142 -26.52 27.47 -19.67
C SER A 142 -27.78 27.51 -20.55
N MET A 143 -28.16 26.38 -21.15
CA MET A 143 -29.41 26.26 -21.92
C MET A 143 -30.65 26.30 -21.03
N ILE A 144 -30.56 25.79 -19.79
CA ILE A 144 -31.62 25.90 -18.78
C ILE A 144 -31.71 27.34 -18.24
N GLU A 145 -30.58 28.04 -18.06
CA GLU A 145 -30.58 29.46 -17.68
C GLU A 145 -31.18 30.36 -18.78
N GLU A 146 -31.01 30.02 -20.07
CA GLU A 146 -31.68 30.70 -21.18
C GLU A 146 -33.17 30.35 -21.30
N SER A 147 -33.58 29.12 -20.97
CA SER A 147 -34.99 28.69 -21.09
C SER A 147 -35.89 29.23 -19.98
N VAL A 148 -35.35 29.55 -18.80
CA VAL A 148 -36.11 30.22 -17.72
C VAL A 148 -36.51 31.65 -18.10
N ASN A 149 -35.82 32.26 -19.07
CA ASN A 149 -36.03 33.66 -19.46
C ASN A 149 -36.95 33.85 -20.69
N ASN A 150 -37.33 32.80 -21.42
CA ASN A 150 -38.14 32.91 -22.63
C ASN A 150 -39.39 32.02 -22.56
N GLU A 151 -40.53 32.58 -22.95
CA GLU A 151 -41.86 31.98 -22.84
C GLU A 151 -41.97 30.68 -23.68
N PHE A 152 -42.49 29.61 -23.05
CA PHE A 152 -42.42 28.21 -23.47
C PHE A 152 -43.14 27.88 -24.80
N ASP A 153 -42.42 27.29 -25.76
CA ASP A 153 -43.00 26.56 -26.90
C ASP A 153 -42.66 25.06 -26.81
N ILE A 154 -43.66 24.26 -26.47
CA ILE A 154 -43.54 22.84 -26.05
C ILE A 154 -42.96 21.95 -27.18
N GLU A 155 -43.09 22.36 -28.44
CA GLU A 155 -42.55 21.60 -29.58
C GLU A 155 -41.03 21.74 -29.72
N GLU A 156 -40.45 22.90 -29.38
CA GLU A 156 -39.02 23.13 -29.50
C GLU A 156 -38.24 22.40 -28.39
N ASP A 157 -38.75 22.42 -27.16
CA ASP A 157 -38.18 21.70 -26.03
C ASP A 157 -38.21 20.18 -26.23
N TRP A 158 -39.30 19.66 -26.80
CA TRP A 158 -39.39 18.23 -27.16
C TRP A 158 -38.35 17.85 -28.23
N LEU A 159 -38.13 18.70 -29.24
CA LEU A 159 -37.14 18.43 -30.28
C LEU A 159 -35.72 18.37 -29.69
N ARG A 160 -35.38 19.32 -28.81
CA ARG A 160 -34.08 19.36 -28.12
C ARG A 160 -33.89 18.14 -27.21
N PHE A 161 -34.89 17.83 -26.39
CA PHE A 161 -34.89 16.62 -25.56
C PHE A 161 -34.66 15.37 -26.40
N ARG A 162 -35.36 15.26 -27.54
CA ARG A 162 -35.27 14.09 -28.41
C ARG A 162 -33.87 13.91 -28.99
N ILE A 163 -33.21 14.97 -29.42
CA ILE A 163 -31.84 14.90 -29.94
C ILE A 163 -30.89 14.36 -28.86
N ILE A 164 -30.98 14.88 -27.64
CA ILE A 164 -30.16 14.43 -26.50
C ILE A 164 -30.49 12.98 -26.14
N PHE A 165 -31.77 12.62 -26.11
CA PHE A 165 -32.22 11.27 -25.79
C PHE A 165 -31.75 10.25 -26.84
N GLU A 166 -31.84 10.57 -28.14
CA GLU A 166 -31.36 9.69 -29.22
C GLU A 166 -29.84 9.49 -29.17
N GLN A 167 -29.06 10.46 -28.67
CA GLN A 167 -27.63 10.27 -28.42
C GLN A 167 -27.36 9.27 -27.29
N LEU A 168 -28.17 9.29 -26.22
CA LEU A 168 -28.04 8.38 -25.09
C LEU A 168 -28.61 6.97 -25.37
N TYR A 169 -29.66 6.89 -26.19
CA TYR A 169 -30.41 5.67 -26.48
C TYR A 169 -30.73 5.54 -27.99
N PRO A 170 -29.71 5.33 -28.85
CA PRO A 170 -29.87 5.42 -30.31
C PRO A 170 -30.81 4.38 -30.92
N ASN A 171 -30.96 3.21 -30.28
CA ASN A 171 -31.81 2.12 -30.78
C ASN A 171 -33.24 2.14 -30.24
N PHE A 172 -33.53 2.97 -29.25
CA PHE A 172 -34.79 2.89 -28.50
C PHE A 172 -36.01 3.27 -29.36
N PHE A 173 -36.01 4.45 -30.01
CA PHE A 173 -37.12 4.83 -30.88
C PHE A 173 -37.23 3.98 -32.15
N PRO A 174 -36.12 3.64 -32.86
CA PRO A 174 -36.17 2.68 -33.95
C PRO A 174 -36.74 1.32 -33.55
N GLY A 175 -36.33 0.79 -32.39
CA GLY A 175 -36.84 -0.46 -31.82
C GLY A 175 -38.34 -0.38 -31.55
N LEU A 176 -38.79 0.67 -30.86
CA LEU A 176 -40.21 0.89 -30.55
C LEU A 176 -41.06 1.02 -31.81
N LYS A 177 -40.60 1.74 -32.83
CA LYS A 177 -41.33 1.88 -34.10
C LYS A 177 -41.35 0.59 -34.90
N LYS A 178 -40.31 -0.23 -34.80
CA LYS A 178 -40.23 -1.54 -35.47
C LYS A 178 -41.24 -2.52 -34.88
N GLU A 179 -41.32 -2.59 -33.55
CA GLU A 179 -42.22 -3.51 -32.84
C GLU A 179 -43.65 -2.96 -32.77
N PHE A 180 -43.81 -1.66 -32.54
CA PHE A 180 -45.10 -1.00 -32.32
C PHE A 180 -45.32 0.15 -33.30
N LYS A 181 -45.69 -0.19 -34.55
CA LYS A 181 -45.93 0.78 -35.64
C LYS A 181 -47.07 1.78 -35.36
N ALA A 182 -47.98 1.47 -34.44
CA ALA A 182 -49.12 2.31 -34.08
C ALA A 182 -48.79 3.42 -33.07
N LEU A 183 -47.54 3.50 -32.57
CA LEU A 183 -47.11 4.54 -31.66
C LEU A 183 -46.98 5.89 -32.39
N THR A 184 -47.63 6.91 -31.83
CA THR A 184 -47.52 8.30 -32.28
C THR A 184 -46.31 8.97 -31.62
N ASN A 185 -45.89 10.14 -32.12
CA ASN A 185 -44.81 10.91 -31.50
C ASN A 185 -45.10 11.28 -30.03
N SER A 186 -46.37 11.52 -29.68
CA SER A 186 -46.77 11.75 -28.29
C SER A 186 -46.59 10.52 -27.40
N ASP A 187 -46.82 9.32 -27.95
CA ASP A 187 -46.58 8.07 -27.22
C ASP A 187 -45.08 7.82 -27.02
N LEU A 188 -44.26 8.10 -28.04
CA LEU A 188 -42.80 7.98 -27.96
C LEU A 188 -42.21 8.93 -26.92
N CYS A 189 -42.77 10.13 -26.78
CA CYS A 189 -42.44 11.06 -25.70
C CYS A 189 -42.66 10.42 -24.32
N ILE A 190 -43.83 9.84 -24.07
CA ILE A 190 -44.09 9.15 -22.80
C ILE A 190 -43.16 7.95 -22.61
N CYS A 191 -42.87 7.17 -23.65
CA CYS A 191 -41.90 6.07 -23.57
C CYS A 191 -40.50 6.56 -23.17
N ALA A 192 -40.04 7.68 -23.72
CA ALA A 192 -38.74 8.25 -23.39
C ALA A 192 -38.68 8.70 -21.93
N LEU A 193 -39.72 9.39 -21.44
CA LEU A 193 -39.80 9.81 -20.03
C LEU A 193 -39.86 8.60 -19.07
N LEU A 194 -40.54 7.53 -19.47
CA LEU A 194 -40.54 6.26 -18.72
C LEU A 194 -39.19 5.56 -18.73
N LYS A 195 -38.45 5.60 -19.87
CA LYS A 195 -37.09 5.04 -20.00
C LYS A 195 -36.10 5.75 -19.07
N LEU A 196 -36.30 7.04 -18.86
CA LEU A 196 -35.56 7.85 -17.87
C LEU A 196 -36.05 7.66 -16.43
N ASN A 197 -36.99 6.74 -16.19
CA ASN A 197 -37.55 6.43 -14.88
C ASN A 197 -38.19 7.63 -14.16
N LEU A 198 -38.80 8.56 -14.91
CA LEU A 198 -39.50 9.70 -14.32
C LEU A 198 -40.84 9.28 -13.71
N ASN A 199 -41.16 9.88 -12.56
CA ASN A 199 -42.44 9.63 -11.91
C ASN A 199 -43.57 10.42 -12.60
N THR A 200 -44.84 10.07 -12.34
CA THR A 200 -45.99 10.69 -13.02
C THR A 200 -46.15 12.19 -12.74
N LYS A 201 -45.68 12.67 -11.58
CA LYS A 201 -45.72 14.08 -11.23
C LYS A 201 -44.67 14.86 -12.02
N ASP A 202 -43.42 14.39 -12.02
CA ASP A 202 -42.32 15.03 -12.74
C ASP A 202 -42.60 15.07 -14.25
N MET A 203 -43.19 14.00 -14.80
CA MET A 203 -43.65 13.99 -16.20
C MET A 203 -44.74 15.03 -16.48
N ALA A 204 -45.63 15.29 -15.52
CA ALA A 204 -46.71 16.26 -15.67
C ALA A 204 -46.14 17.69 -15.66
N ASP A 205 -45.23 17.96 -14.72
CA ASP A 205 -44.54 19.24 -14.58
C ASP A 205 -43.69 19.54 -15.82
N LEU A 206 -42.92 18.55 -16.30
CA LEU A 206 -42.08 18.69 -17.51
C LEU A 206 -42.89 18.95 -18.78
N LEU A 207 -44.06 18.32 -18.90
CA LEU A 207 -44.91 18.46 -20.08
C LEU A 207 -45.89 19.64 -19.99
N GLY A 208 -45.93 20.36 -18.87
CA GLY A 208 -46.91 21.43 -18.62
C GLY A 208 -48.36 20.95 -18.64
N ILE A 209 -48.63 19.69 -18.25
CA ILE A 209 -49.99 19.10 -18.25
C ILE A 209 -50.35 18.56 -16.87
N THR A 210 -51.62 18.19 -16.69
CA THR A 210 -52.07 17.60 -15.42
C THR A 210 -51.58 16.16 -15.24
N VAL A 211 -51.34 15.77 -13.99
CA VAL A 211 -50.97 14.40 -13.60
C VAL A 211 -51.96 13.37 -14.14
N ASP A 212 -53.26 13.67 -14.11
CA ASP A 212 -54.30 12.77 -14.64
C ASP A 212 -54.22 12.60 -16.17
N SER A 213 -53.76 13.63 -16.88
CA SER A 213 -53.49 13.52 -18.31
C SER A 213 -52.35 12.53 -18.58
N VAL A 214 -51.29 12.58 -17.77
CA VAL A 214 -50.18 11.60 -17.85
C VAL A 214 -50.67 10.19 -17.54
N LYS A 215 -51.50 10.00 -16.51
CA LYS A 215 -52.10 8.68 -16.19
C LYS A 215 -52.92 8.13 -17.37
N LYS A 216 -53.77 8.95 -17.99
CA LYS A 216 -54.56 8.55 -19.17
C LYS A 216 -53.67 8.18 -20.35
N ARG A 217 -52.59 8.94 -20.59
CA ARG A 217 -51.60 8.62 -21.64
C ARG A 217 -50.90 7.28 -21.36
N ARG A 218 -50.44 7.02 -20.13
CA ARG A 218 -49.84 5.74 -19.72
C ARG A 218 -50.81 4.56 -19.88
N TYR A 219 -52.09 4.74 -19.57
CA TYR A 219 -53.11 3.72 -19.77
C TYR A 219 -53.31 3.38 -21.25
N ARG A 220 -53.42 4.39 -22.12
CA ARG A 220 -53.52 4.20 -23.58
C ARG A 220 -52.26 3.56 -24.15
N LEU A 221 -51.09 4.00 -23.68
CA LEU A 221 -49.80 3.43 -24.08
C LEU A 221 -49.74 1.93 -23.77
N ARG A 222 -50.19 1.53 -22.57
CA ARG A 222 -50.26 0.11 -22.19
C ARG A 222 -51.08 -0.72 -23.19
N GLN A 223 -52.22 -0.21 -23.65
CA GLN A 223 -53.06 -0.89 -24.64
C GLN A 223 -52.34 -1.00 -26.00
N LYS A 224 -51.67 0.07 -26.43
CA LYS A 224 -50.91 0.08 -27.70
C LYS A 224 -49.72 -0.90 -27.69
N LEU A 225 -49.10 -1.09 -26.52
CA LEU A 225 -48.02 -2.06 -26.31
C LEU A 225 -48.52 -3.48 -26.05
N SER A 226 -49.85 -3.70 -26.03
CA SER A 226 -50.48 -5.01 -25.76
C SER A 226 -50.00 -5.69 -24.47
N LEU A 227 -49.71 -4.91 -23.41
CA LEU A 227 -49.18 -5.46 -22.16
C LEU A 227 -50.31 -6.07 -21.29
N GLN A 228 -50.08 -7.31 -20.82
CA GLN A 228 -50.95 -8.00 -19.85
C GLN A 228 -51.01 -7.23 -18.52
N ARG A 229 -52.08 -7.39 -17.72
CA ARG A 229 -52.32 -6.62 -16.48
C ARG A 229 -51.22 -6.75 -15.42
N GLU A 230 -50.52 -7.86 -15.44
CA GLU A 230 -49.48 -8.24 -14.49
C GLU A 230 -48.14 -7.59 -14.85
N THR A 231 -47.94 -7.19 -16.11
CA THR A 231 -46.71 -6.56 -16.56
C THR A 231 -46.62 -5.10 -16.11
N ASN A 232 -45.52 -4.73 -15.46
CA ASN A 232 -45.24 -3.34 -15.12
C ASN A 232 -44.81 -2.56 -16.37
N LEU A 233 -45.55 -1.49 -16.71
CA LEU A 233 -45.26 -0.67 -17.89
C LEU A 233 -43.88 0.01 -17.80
N VAL A 234 -43.49 0.50 -16.62
CA VAL A 234 -42.23 1.22 -16.45
C VAL A 234 -41.07 0.26 -16.63
N GLU A 235 -41.12 -0.88 -15.95
CA GLU A 235 -40.09 -1.91 -16.04
C GLU A 235 -39.93 -2.44 -17.47
N TYR A 236 -41.06 -2.69 -18.16
CA TYR A 236 -41.05 -3.11 -19.56
C TYR A 236 -40.31 -2.10 -20.45
N ILE A 237 -40.63 -0.81 -20.32
CA ILE A 237 -39.99 0.25 -21.11
C ILE A 237 -38.51 0.46 -20.73
N ILE A 238 -38.17 0.40 -19.45
CA ILE A 238 -36.78 0.53 -18.98
C ILE A 238 -35.91 -0.59 -19.55
N ASN A 239 -36.45 -1.81 -19.66
CA ASN A 239 -35.73 -2.96 -20.21
C ASN A 239 -35.80 -3.05 -21.75
N PHE A 240 -36.58 -2.18 -22.41
CA PHE A 240 -36.72 -2.15 -23.85
C PHE A 240 -35.44 -1.59 -24.52
N VAL A 241 -34.93 -2.28 -25.55
CA VAL A 241 -33.63 -2.02 -26.20
C VAL A 241 -33.73 -1.00 -27.33
#